data_AF-A0A0F7KSV7-F1
#
_entry.id   AF-A0A0F7KSV7-F1
#
_cell.length_a   1.000
_cell.length_b   1.000
_cell.length_c   1.000
_cell.angle_alpha   90.00
_cell.angle_beta   90.00
_cell.angle_gamma   90.00
#
_symmetry.space_group_name_H-M   'P 1'
#
loop_
_entity.id
_entity.type
_entity.pdbx_description
1 polymer ?
#
loop_
_entity_poly.entity_id
_entity_poly.type
_entity_poly.pdbx_seq_one_letter_code
_entity_poly.pdbx_strand_id
1 'polypeptide(L)'
;MEWANIEEFAKIRPADESRNDLKIAHYLAAASDGDMDACYDLGVVYSTGGYGVECDLIEAHKWFNIAASRGNEEAGWCRADLSDEMTAREIAEAQRRARQWLVCADKRVA
;
A
#
# COMPACT_ATOMS: atom_id res chain seq x y z
N MET A 1 14.22 40.51 -31.82
CA MET A 1 14.78 40.53 -30.46
C MET A 1 13.59 40.57 -29.54
N GLU A 2 13.14 39.42 -29.06
CA GLU A 2 12.28 39.24 -27.88
C GLU A 2 12.10 37.73 -27.69
N TRP A 3 12.15 37.34 -26.44
CA TRP A 3 12.53 36.03 -25.93
C TRP A 3 11.30 35.53 -25.20
N ALA A 4 10.75 34.39 -25.61
CA ALA A 4 9.70 33.72 -24.85
C ALA A 4 10.13 32.28 -24.61
N ASN A 5 10.70 32.08 -23.42
CA ASN A 5 10.87 30.86 -22.66
C ASN A 5 10.49 29.54 -23.33
N ILE A 6 11.52 28.77 -23.67
CA ILE A 6 11.46 27.33 -23.97
C ILE A 6 11.47 26.47 -22.70
N GLU A 7 11.41 27.08 -21.51
CA GLU A 7 11.42 26.36 -20.21
C GLU A 7 10.04 25.88 -19.75
N GLU A 8 8.96 26.19 -20.49
CA GLU A 8 7.60 25.75 -20.13
C GLU A 8 7.26 24.33 -20.62
N PHE A 9 8.25 23.54 -21.06
CA PHE A 9 8.05 22.14 -21.49
C PHE A 9 8.52 21.09 -20.46
N ALA A 10 8.85 21.51 -19.24
CA ALA A 10 9.32 20.61 -18.18
C ALA A 10 8.20 19.94 -17.36
N LYS A 11 6.92 20.08 -17.74
CA LYS A 11 5.78 19.48 -17.00
C LYS A 11 4.93 18.52 -17.84
N ILE A 12 5.56 17.72 -18.70
CA ILE A 12 4.90 16.50 -19.18
C ILE A 12 4.86 15.53 -17.98
N ARG A 13 3.79 15.65 -17.19
CA ARG A 13 3.46 14.70 -16.12
C ARG A 13 3.13 13.36 -16.80
N PRO A 14 3.88 12.27 -16.54
CA PRO A 14 3.81 11.08 -17.37
C PRO A 14 2.44 10.40 -17.24
N ALA A 15 1.90 9.95 -18.38
CA ALA A 15 0.61 9.28 -18.51
C ALA A 15 0.49 7.92 -17.77
N ASP A 16 1.52 7.51 -17.02
CA ASP A 16 1.60 6.24 -16.30
C ASP A 16 0.92 6.25 -14.91
N GLU A 17 0.67 7.43 -14.31
CA GLU A 17 -0.03 7.50 -13.00
C GLU A 17 -1.43 6.86 -13.07
N SER A 18 -2.18 7.11 -14.14
CA SER A 18 -3.57 6.64 -14.26
C SER A 18 -3.68 5.11 -14.38
N ARG A 19 -2.68 4.44 -14.97
CA ARG A 19 -2.64 2.97 -15.07
C ARG A 19 -2.22 2.33 -13.75
N ASN A 20 -1.35 3.02 -13.02
CA ASN A 20 -0.82 2.59 -11.73
C ASN A 20 -1.87 2.72 -10.61
N ASP A 21 -2.61 3.82 -10.59
CA ASP A 21 -3.75 4.03 -9.68
C ASP A 21 -4.81 2.92 -9.83
N LEU A 22 -5.07 2.50 -11.08
CA LEU A 22 -5.99 1.41 -11.39
C LEU A 22 -5.54 0.08 -10.77
N LYS A 23 -4.22 -0.17 -10.70
CA LYS A 23 -3.65 -1.40 -10.13
C LYS A 23 -3.89 -1.47 -8.63
N ILE A 24 -3.61 -0.37 -7.92
CA ILE A 24 -3.83 -0.27 -6.47
C ILE A 24 -5.31 -0.38 -6.15
N ALA A 25 -6.17 0.29 -6.93
CA ALA A 25 -7.61 0.18 -6.78
C ALA A 25 -8.11 -1.27 -6.95
N HIS A 26 -7.57 -2.01 -7.92
CA HIS A 26 -7.88 -3.42 -8.11
C HIS A 26 -7.48 -4.26 -6.90
N TYR A 27 -6.26 -4.07 -6.37
CA TYR A 27 -5.83 -4.80 -5.17
C TYR A 27 -6.67 -4.44 -3.93
N LEU A 28 -7.06 -3.17 -3.76
CA LEU A 28 -7.93 -2.75 -2.67
C LEU A 28 -9.32 -3.39 -2.76
N ALA A 29 -9.87 -3.54 -3.96
CA ALA A 29 -11.13 -4.24 -4.17
C ALA A 29 -11.02 -5.72 -3.79
N ALA A 30 -10.01 -6.43 -4.32
CA ALA A 30 -9.77 -7.83 -4.00
C ALA A 30 -9.48 -8.05 -2.49
N ALA A 31 -8.69 -7.19 -1.87
CA ALA A 31 -8.43 -7.21 -0.42
C ALA A 31 -9.72 -6.99 0.40
N SER A 32 -10.67 -6.22 -0.12
CA SER A 32 -11.98 -6.01 0.51
C SER A 32 -12.87 -7.25 0.40
N ASP A 33 -12.79 -7.99 -0.71
CA ASP A 33 -13.43 -9.29 -0.90
C ASP A 33 -12.74 -10.41 -0.11
N GLY A 34 -11.60 -10.10 0.51
CA GLY A 34 -10.90 -10.96 1.43
C GLY A 34 -9.73 -11.74 0.85
N ASP A 35 -9.31 -11.38 -0.35
CA ASP A 35 -8.13 -11.92 -1.01
C ASP A 35 -6.85 -11.55 -0.21
N MET A 36 -6.16 -12.59 0.25
CA MET A 36 -4.93 -12.46 1.04
C MET A 36 -3.73 -12.09 0.18
N ASP A 37 -3.70 -12.56 -1.07
CA ASP A 37 -2.61 -12.27 -2.00
C ASP A 37 -2.68 -10.81 -2.42
N ALA A 38 -3.89 -10.27 -2.62
CA ALA A 38 -4.08 -8.85 -2.84
C ALA A 38 -3.63 -7.99 -1.64
N CYS A 39 -3.86 -8.45 -0.41
CA CYS A 39 -3.31 -7.80 0.79
C CYS A 39 -1.78 -7.86 0.82
N TYR A 40 -1.17 -8.99 0.46
CA TYR A 40 0.28 -9.12 0.37
C TYR A 40 0.86 -8.17 -0.70
N ASP A 41 0.26 -8.14 -1.90
CA ASP A 41 0.68 -7.26 -3.00
C ASP A 41 0.59 -5.78 -2.59
N LEU A 42 -0.46 -5.36 -1.89
CA LEU A 42 -0.54 -4.00 -1.33
C LEU A 42 0.63 -3.73 -0.37
N GLY A 43 0.95 -4.68 0.50
CA GLY A 43 2.10 -4.59 1.39
C GLY A 43 3.41 -4.32 0.62
N VAL A 44 3.64 -5.08 -0.45
CA VAL A 44 4.82 -4.93 -1.33
C VAL A 44 4.83 -3.57 -2.02
N VAL A 45 3.68 -3.10 -2.53
CA VAL A 45 3.58 -1.79 -3.19
C VAL A 45 3.97 -0.67 -2.25
N TYR A 46 3.40 -0.63 -1.05
CA TYR A 46 3.73 0.41 -0.07
C TYR A 46 5.15 0.28 0.48
N SER A 47 5.70 -0.95 0.57
CA SER A 47 7.08 -1.16 1.03
C SER A 47 8.14 -0.72 0.00
N THR A 48 7.81 -0.80 -1.29
CA THR A 48 8.77 -0.52 -2.37
C THR A 48 8.57 0.84 -3.03
N GLY A 49 7.45 1.52 -2.73
CA GLY A 49 7.03 2.71 -3.48
C GLY A 49 6.61 2.37 -4.92
N GLY A 50 5.93 1.23 -5.09
CA GLY A 50 5.49 0.74 -6.40
C GLY A 50 4.36 1.58 -6.98
N TYR A 51 4.20 1.53 -8.31
CA TYR A 51 3.08 2.17 -9.02
C TYR A 51 2.92 3.68 -8.71
N GLY A 52 4.03 4.40 -8.48
CA GLY A 52 3.99 5.85 -8.19
C GLY A 52 3.50 6.22 -6.79
N VAL A 53 3.34 5.24 -5.90
CA VAL A 53 3.07 5.45 -4.47
C VAL A 53 4.39 5.74 -3.76
N GLU A 54 4.38 6.63 -2.77
CA GLU A 54 5.54 6.82 -1.90
C GLU A 54 5.71 5.61 -0.95
N CYS A 55 6.95 5.32 -0.58
CA CYS A 55 7.20 4.26 0.39
C CYS A 55 6.59 4.63 1.75
N ASP A 56 5.72 3.77 2.27
CA ASP A 56 5.06 3.92 3.57
C ASP A 56 5.07 2.58 4.33
N LEU A 57 6.01 2.46 5.26
CA LEU A 57 6.18 1.24 6.06
C LEU A 57 4.98 0.97 6.98
N ILE A 58 4.22 2.01 7.37
CA ILE A 58 3.03 1.86 8.22
C ILE A 58 1.91 1.20 7.42
N GLU A 59 1.65 1.66 6.19
CA GLU A 59 0.68 1.01 5.31
C GLU A 59 1.16 -0.37 4.88
N ALA A 60 2.44 -0.55 4.55
CA ALA A 60 3.00 -1.85 4.21
C ALA A 60 2.79 -2.88 5.35
N HIS A 61 3.23 -2.54 6.56
CA HIS A 61 3.07 -3.41 7.73
C HIS A 61 1.59 -3.69 8.03
N LYS A 62 0.69 -2.71 7.85
CA LYS A 62 -0.75 -2.93 8.01
C LYS A 62 -1.26 -4.02 7.05
N TRP A 63 -0.94 -3.92 5.77
CA TRP A 63 -1.40 -4.87 4.75
C TRP A 63 -0.81 -6.27 4.96
N PHE A 64 0.48 -6.36 5.28
CA PHE A 64 1.09 -7.63 5.66
C PHE A 64 0.49 -8.23 6.93
N ASN A 65 0.13 -7.41 7.92
CA ASN A 65 -0.55 -7.89 9.12
C ASN A 65 -1.94 -8.46 8.82
N ILE A 66 -2.68 -7.87 7.88
CA ILE A 66 -3.98 -8.39 7.42
C ILE A 66 -3.80 -9.72 6.69
N ALA A 67 -2.87 -9.80 5.73
CA ALA A 67 -2.58 -11.02 4.98
C ALA A 67 -2.12 -12.17 5.92
N ALA A 68 -1.20 -11.88 6.84
CA ALA A 68 -0.70 -12.85 7.81
C ALA A 68 -1.80 -13.34 8.76
N SER A 69 -2.73 -12.46 9.18
CA SER A 69 -3.85 -12.85 10.05
C SER A 69 -4.81 -13.84 9.41
N ARG A 70 -4.79 -13.95 8.08
CA ARG A 70 -5.63 -14.86 7.30
C ARG A 70 -4.88 -16.12 6.85
N GLY A 71 -3.57 -16.23 7.12
CA GLY A 71 -2.77 -17.43 6.87
C GLY A 71 -1.67 -17.29 5.81
N ASN A 72 -1.40 -16.09 5.30
CA ASN A 72 -0.27 -15.88 4.40
C ASN A 72 1.04 -15.82 5.20
N GLU A 73 1.84 -16.89 5.15
CA GLU A 73 3.10 -17.01 5.89
C GLU A 73 4.17 -16.01 5.42
N GLU A 74 4.28 -15.78 4.11
CA GLU A 74 5.22 -14.81 3.51
C GLU A 74 4.94 -13.39 4.03
N ALA A 75 3.68 -13.00 4.14
CA ALA A 75 3.28 -11.74 4.75
C ALA A 75 3.74 -11.63 6.21
N GLY A 76 3.77 -12.75 6.94
CA GLY A 76 4.29 -12.82 8.30
C GLY A 76 5.78 -12.48 8.37
N TRP A 77 6.57 -13.03 7.44
CA TRP A 77 8.00 -12.74 7.30
C TRP A 77 8.26 -11.29 6.90
N CYS A 78 7.59 -10.79 5.86
CA CYS A 78 7.73 -9.39 5.43
C CYS A 78 7.32 -8.40 6.53
N ARG A 79 6.26 -8.70 7.28
CA ARG A 79 5.85 -7.88 8.43
C ARG A 79 6.94 -7.84 9.51
N ALA A 80 7.58 -8.96 9.80
CA ALA A 80 8.63 -9.04 10.82
C ALA A 80 9.87 -8.26 10.37
N ASP A 81 10.30 -8.45 9.12
CA ASP A 81 11.42 -7.73 8.50
C ASP A 81 11.21 -6.20 8.55
N LEU A 82 10.03 -5.72 8.11
CA LEU A 82 9.66 -4.31 8.22
C LEU A 82 9.60 -3.79 9.65
N SER A 83 9.22 -4.64 10.62
CA SER A 83 9.13 -4.23 12.02
C SER A 83 10.48 -3.84 12.60
N ASP A 84 11.59 -4.39 12.07
CA ASP A 84 12.94 -4.07 12.53
C ASP A 84 13.38 -2.66 12.14
N GLU A 85 12.79 -2.09 11.08
CA GLU A 85 13.05 -0.71 10.61
C GLU A 85 12.09 0.33 11.22
N MET A 86 11.02 -0.12 11.88
CA MET A 86 9.95 0.74 12.40
C MET A 86 10.08 1.00 13.89
N THR A 87 9.59 2.14 14.35
CA THR A 87 9.45 2.41 15.78
C THR A 87 8.23 1.68 16.36
N ALA A 88 8.25 1.41 17.67
CA ALA A 88 7.11 0.82 18.37
C ALA A 88 5.80 1.64 18.19
N ARG A 89 5.91 2.96 18.04
CA ARG A 89 4.76 3.84 17.80
C ARG A 89 4.14 3.62 16.42
N GLU A 90 4.99 3.45 15.40
CA GLU A 90 4.57 3.18 14.02
C GLU A 90 4.00 1.78 13.89
N ILE A 91 4.61 0.78 14.50
CA ILE A 91 4.08 -0.59 14.56
C ILE A 91 2.70 -0.59 15.22
N ALA A 92 2.55 0.09 16.36
CA ALA A 92 1.27 0.19 17.04
C ALA A 92 0.20 0.86 16.17
N GLU A 93 0.59 1.86 15.37
CA GLU A 93 -0.30 2.52 14.42
C GLU A 93 -0.70 1.60 13.27
N ALA A 94 0.24 0.92 12.63
CA ALA A 94 -0.02 -0.04 11.56
C ALA A 94 -0.98 -1.15 12.02
N GLN A 95 -0.73 -1.71 13.20
CA GLN A 95 -1.60 -2.73 13.79
C GLN A 95 -3.00 -2.18 14.15
N ARG A 96 -3.11 -0.94 14.62
CA ARG A 96 -4.41 -0.29 14.86
C ARG A 96 -5.20 -0.16 13.56
N ARG A 97 -4.58 0.33 12.49
CA ARG A 97 -5.21 0.45 11.16
C ARG A 97 -5.63 -0.90 10.61
N ALA A 98 -4.80 -1.93 10.78
CA ALA A 98 -5.12 -3.28 10.34
C ALA A 98 -6.36 -3.84 11.07
N ARG A 99 -6.42 -3.67 12.40
CA ARG A 99 -7.59 -4.08 13.19
C ARG A 99 -8.85 -3.33 12.78
N GLN A 100 -8.76 -2.01 12.58
CA GLN A 100 -9.90 -1.21 12.13
C GLN A 100 -10.39 -1.65 10.75
N TRP A 101 -9.45 -1.95 9.83
CA TRP A 101 -9.80 -2.47 8.52
C TRP A 101 -10.54 -3.80 8.61
N LEU A 102 -10.02 -4.76 9.37
CA LEU A 102 -10.66 -6.07 9.56
C LEU A 102 -12.06 -5.94 10.16
N VAL A 103 -12.25 -5.10 11.18
CA VAL A 103 -13.57 -4.86 11.80
C VAL A 103 -14.55 -4.21 10.81
N CYS A 104 -14.09 -3.27 9.99
CA CYS A 104 -14.94 -2.61 8.99
C CYS A 104 -15.21 -3.48 7.75
N ALA A 105 -14.28 -4.35 7.37
CA ALA A 105 -14.41 -5.29 6.27
C ALA A 105 -15.37 -6.43 6.63
N ASP A 106 -15.25 -7.00 7.84
CA ASP A 106 -16.12 -8.08 8.33
C ASP A 106 -17.61 -7.68 8.34
N LYS A 107 -17.91 -6.43 8.75
CA LYS A 107 -19.27 -5.86 8.73
C LYS A 107 -19.87 -5.69 7.33
N ARG A 108 -19.08 -5.79 6.26
CA ARG A 108 -19.58 -5.70 4.87
C ARG A 108 -19.97 -7.04 4.29
N VAL A 109 -19.53 -8.15 4.90
CA VAL A 109 -19.81 -9.51 4.44
C VAL A 109 -20.99 -10.15 5.21
N ALA A 110 -21.45 -9.51 6.29
CA ALA A 110 -22.60 -9.92 7.12
C ALA A 110 -23.91 -9.24 6.70
#